data_AF-V7APU6-F1
#
_entry.id   AF-V7APU6-F1
#
_cell.length_a   1.000
_cell.length_b   1.000
_cell.length_c   1.000
_cell.angle_alpha   90.00
_cell.angle_beta   90.00
_cell.angle_gamma   90.00
#
_symmetry.space_group_name_H-M   'P 1'
#
loop_
_entity.id
_entity.type
_entity.pdbx_description
1 polymer ?
#
loop_
_entity_poly.entity_id
_entity_poly.type
_entity_poly.pdbx_seq_one_letter_code
_entity_poly.pdbx_strand_id
1 'polypeptide(L)'
;MASSCASSAIAAVAISTPSSKNGSLLGTAKASFLSGRKLKVNSLTAPVGARSSTTVCAVADPDRPLWFPGSTPPPWLDGSLPGDFGFDPLGLSSDPESLRWNVQAELVHCRWAMLGAAGIFIPEFLTKIGVLNTPSWYTAGELEYFTDTTTLFVVELFFIGWAEGRRWADIIKPGSVNTDPIFPNNKLTGTDVGYPGGLWFDPLGWGSGSPEKLKELRTKEIKNGRLAMLAVMGAWFQHIYTGTGPIDNLFAHLADPGHATIFA
;
A
#
# COMPACT_ATOMS: atom_id res chain seq x y z
N MET A 1 -20.50 -56.24 -26.07
CA MET A 1 -21.33 -55.72 -27.16
C MET A 1 -21.77 -54.31 -26.82
N ALA A 2 -21.52 -53.37 -27.74
CA ALA A 2 -22.14 -52.04 -27.94
C ALA A 2 -22.28 -51.11 -26.72
N SER A 3 -21.54 -49.99 -26.67
CA SER A 3 -21.93 -48.64 -27.16
C SER A 3 -22.81 -47.92 -26.11
N SER A 4 -22.52 -46.71 -25.62
CA SER A 4 -22.16 -45.50 -26.36
C SER A 4 -21.61 -44.42 -25.41
N CYS A 5 -20.82 -43.50 -25.99
CA CYS A 5 -20.24 -42.32 -25.38
C CYS A 5 -21.21 -41.13 -25.44
N ALA A 6 -21.08 -40.15 -24.52
CA ALA A 6 -21.34 -38.74 -24.83
C ALA A 6 -20.64 -37.80 -23.84
N SER A 7 -19.52 -37.25 -24.28
CA SER A 7 -18.92 -36.01 -23.75
C SER A 7 -19.74 -34.80 -24.20
N SER A 8 -19.79 -33.73 -23.39
CA SER A 8 -20.31 -32.43 -23.82
C SER A 8 -19.20 -31.39 -23.69
N ALA A 9 -18.69 -30.93 -24.84
CA ALA A 9 -17.72 -29.86 -24.98
C ALA A 9 -18.39 -28.63 -25.62
N ILE A 10 -18.03 -27.44 -25.10
CA ILE A 10 -17.83 -26.12 -25.73
C ILE A 10 -18.83 -25.65 -26.81
N ALA A 11 -19.43 -24.48 -26.61
CA ALA A 11 -19.75 -23.56 -27.71
C ALA A 11 -19.72 -22.09 -27.26
N ALA A 12 -18.77 -21.33 -27.81
CA ALA A 12 -18.73 -19.88 -27.81
C ALA A 12 -19.75 -19.32 -28.80
N VAL A 13 -20.49 -18.27 -28.43
CA VAL A 13 -21.41 -17.57 -29.32
C VAL A 13 -20.72 -16.32 -29.85
N ALA A 14 -20.37 -16.36 -31.14
CA ALA A 14 -20.00 -15.20 -31.93
C ALA A 14 -21.28 -14.57 -32.53
N ILE A 15 -21.46 -13.27 -32.36
CA ILE A 15 -22.50 -12.49 -33.05
C ILE A 15 -21.78 -11.61 -34.09
N SER A 16 -21.99 -11.95 -35.36
CA SER A 16 -21.62 -11.15 -36.52
C SER A 16 -22.86 -10.41 -37.05
N THR A 17 -22.73 -9.13 -37.38
CA THR A 17 -23.69 -8.38 -38.21
C THR A 17 -22.97 -7.41 -39.16
N PRO A 18 -23.60 -7.03 -40.29
CA PRO A 18 -22.93 -7.05 -41.59
C PRO A 18 -22.49 -5.67 -42.13
N SER A 19 -21.60 -5.76 -43.12
CA SER A 19 -21.12 -4.72 -44.02
C SER A 19 -22.22 -4.16 -44.94
N SER A 20 -22.27 -2.83 -45.10
CA SER A 20 -22.89 -2.17 -46.26
C SER A 20 -22.11 -0.93 -46.66
N LYS A 21 -21.79 -0.85 -47.96
CA LYS A 21 -21.13 0.25 -48.67
C LYS A 21 -22.17 1.30 -49.08
N ASN A 22 -21.83 2.58 -49.00
CA ASN A 22 -21.88 3.57 -50.10
C ASN A 22 -21.88 5.03 -49.59
N GLY A 23 -21.21 5.91 -50.36
CA GLY A 23 -21.82 7.17 -50.75
C GLY A 23 -21.29 8.47 -50.15
N SER A 24 -20.33 9.07 -50.86
CA SER A 24 -19.86 10.47 -50.81
C SER A 24 -20.97 11.54 -50.96
N LEU A 25 -20.80 12.72 -50.35
CA LEU A 25 -20.80 14.05 -51.00
C LEU A 25 -20.87 15.19 -49.97
N LEU A 26 -19.92 16.14 -50.00
CA LEU A 26 -20.10 17.61 -49.95
C LEU A 26 -18.79 18.31 -49.57
N GLY A 27 -18.37 19.29 -50.40
CA GLY A 27 -17.38 20.30 -50.00
C GLY A 27 -16.29 20.60 -51.02
N THR A 28 -16.65 21.12 -52.19
CA THR A 28 -15.74 21.76 -53.15
C THR A 28 -15.11 23.04 -52.60
N ALA A 29 -13.79 23.19 -52.74
CA ALA A 29 -13.14 24.48 -52.98
C ALA A 29 -11.88 24.28 -53.84
N LYS A 30 -11.85 25.01 -54.96
CA LYS A 30 -10.78 25.03 -55.97
C LYS A 30 -9.56 25.82 -55.48
N ALA A 31 -8.36 25.36 -55.82
CA ALA A 31 -7.29 26.21 -56.37
C ALA A 31 -6.24 25.33 -57.07
N SER A 32 -6.06 25.53 -58.38
CA SER A 32 -4.91 25.06 -59.16
C SER A 32 -3.72 25.99 -58.90
N PHE A 33 -2.52 25.47 -58.62
CA PHE A 33 -1.26 26.13 -59.01
C PHE A 33 -0.08 25.12 -58.98
N LEU A 34 0.45 24.86 -60.18
CA LEU A 34 1.84 24.59 -60.58
C LEU A 34 2.79 23.67 -59.77
N SER A 35 3.38 22.75 -60.52
CA SER A 35 4.77 22.25 -60.41
C SER A 35 5.05 21.06 -59.49
N GLY A 36 5.86 20.14 -60.02
CA GLY A 36 6.04 18.80 -59.50
C GLY A 36 6.95 18.68 -58.29
N ARG A 37 6.67 17.67 -57.46
CA ARG A 37 7.62 16.67 -56.96
C ARG A 37 6.83 15.63 -56.16
N LYS A 38 7.02 14.32 -56.43
CA LYS A 38 6.49 13.27 -55.56
C LYS A 38 7.27 13.31 -54.23
N LEU A 39 6.66 13.85 -53.17
CA LEU A 39 7.17 13.74 -51.80
C LEU A 39 6.66 12.43 -51.20
N LYS A 40 7.60 11.51 -50.94
CA LYS A 40 7.36 10.25 -50.23
C LYS A 40 7.29 10.57 -48.74
N VAL A 41 6.09 10.61 -48.17
CA VAL A 41 5.90 10.74 -46.72
C VAL A 41 6.14 9.37 -46.10
N ASN A 42 7.28 9.17 -45.45
CA ASN A 42 7.49 8.05 -44.55
C ASN A 42 6.68 8.31 -43.28
N SER A 43 5.64 7.51 -43.04
CA SER A 43 5.01 7.38 -41.73
C SER A 43 6.01 6.72 -40.77
N LEU A 44 6.64 7.52 -39.91
CA LEU A 44 7.35 7.01 -38.74
C LEU A 44 6.31 6.72 -37.67
N THR A 45 5.79 5.49 -37.66
CA THR A 45 5.07 4.96 -36.50
C THR A 45 6.09 4.74 -35.40
N ALA A 46 6.19 5.67 -34.44
CA ALA A 46 6.88 5.42 -33.19
C ALA A 46 6.11 4.34 -32.43
N PRO A 47 6.76 3.26 -31.96
CA PRO A 47 6.11 2.33 -31.07
C PRO A 47 5.83 3.08 -29.77
N VAL A 48 4.55 3.18 -29.40
CA VAL A 48 4.14 3.54 -28.04
C VAL A 48 4.61 2.39 -27.15
N GLY A 49 5.85 2.51 -26.66
CA GLY A 49 6.34 1.65 -25.60
C GLY A 49 5.42 1.80 -24.40
N ALA A 50 4.83 0.70 -23.96
CA ALA A 50 4.18 0.62 -22.68
C ALA A 50 5.18 1.14 -21.63
N ARG A 51 4.87 2.27 -21.00
CA ARG A 51 5.59 2.69 -19.81
C ARG A 51 5.27 1.67 -18.73
N SER A 52 6.13 0.66 -18.61
CA SER A 52 6.30 -0.05 -17.36
C SER A 52 6.63 1.03 -16.33
N SER A 53 5.70 1.29 -15.41
CA SER A 53 5.96 2.15 -14.27
C SER A 53 6.94 1.41 -13.37
N THR A 54 8.22 1.56 -13.68
CA THR A 54 9.31 1.08 -12.85
C THR A 54 10.25 2.25 -12.71
N THR A 55 10.06 3.03 -11.66
CA THR A 55 11.12 3.92 -11.18
C THR A 55 11.03 4.01 -9.67
N VAL A 56 11.31 2.89 -9.00
CA VAL A 56 12.13 3.02 -7.80
C VAL A 56 13.52 3.44 -8.32
N CYS A 57 13.77 4.74 -8.43
CA CYS A 57 15.14 5.25 -8.55
C CYS A 57 15.83 5.07 -7.20
N ALA A 58 15.87 3.86 -6.66
CA ALA A 58 16.72 3.55 -5.54
C ALA A 58 17.91 2.79 -6.09
N VAL A 59 19.08 3.39 -5.93
CA VAL A 59 20.37 2.76 -6.18
C VAL A 59 20.36 1.44 -5.40
N ALA A 60 20.53 0.32 -6.12
CA ALA A 60 20.74 -0.99 -5.52
C ALA A 60 21.94 -0.88 -4.59
N ASP A 61 21.79 -1.39 -3.37
CA ASP A 61 22.81 -1.29 -2.32
C ASP A 61 23.30 -2.70 -1.99
N PRO A 62 24.32 -3.19 -2.71
CA PRO A 62 24.83 -4.54 -2.52
C PRO A 62 25.57 -4.70 -1.18
N ASP A 63 26.16 -3.63 -0.65
CA ASP A 63 27.00 -3.63 0.56
C ASP A 63 26.23 -3.20 1.82
N ARG A 64 24.91 -3.26 1.80
CA ARG A 64 24.04 -2.89 2.91
C ARG A 64 24.19 -3.82 4.12
N PRO A 65 23.92 -3.33 5.34
CA PRO A 65 23.85 -4.20 6.52
C PRO A 65 22.74 -5.25 6.37
N LEU A 66 23.02 -6.48 6.78
CA LEU A 66 22.09 -7.60 6.72
C LEU A 66 21.55 -7.94 8.11
N TRP A 67 20.37 -8.55 8.17
CA TRP A 67 19.77 -9.03 9.42
C TRP A 67 20.64 -10.10 10.11
N PHE A 68 21.32 -10.93 9.32
CA PHE A 68 22.25 -11.95 9.80
C PHE A 68 23.66 -11.68 9.21
N PRO A 69 24.59 -11.08 9.99
CA PRO A 69 25.93 -10.75 9.51
C PRO A 69 26.68 -11.98 9.00
N GLY A 70 27.28 -11.88 7.81
CA GLY A 70 27.98 -13.00 7.15
C GLY A 70 27.10 -13.91 6.30
N SER A 71 25.79 -13.66 6.23
CA SER A 71 24.91 -14.35 5.28
C SER A 71 24.91 -13.70 3.90
N THR A 72 24.46 -14.45 2.89
CA THR A 72 24.20 -13.92 1.55
C THR A 72 22.73 -13.54 1.43
N PRO A 73 22.38 -12.30 1.04
CA PRO A 73 20.99 -11.91 0.85
C PRO A 73 20.37 -12.67 -0.32
N PRO A 74 19.04 -12.91 -0.30
CA PRO A 74 18.37 -13.57 -1.41
C PRO A 74 18.38 -12.70 -2.68
N PRO A 75 18.40 -13.29 -3.89
CA PRO A 75 18.59 -12.53 -5.14
C PRO A 75 17.51 -11.49 -5.47
N TRP A 76 16.29 -11.67 -4.97
CA TRP A 76 15.16 -10.75 -5.17
C TRP A 76 15.19 -9.52 -4.26
N LEU A 77 16.10 -9.48 -3.28
CA LEU A 77 16.35 -8.35 -2.40
C LEU A 77 17.68 -7.70 -2.80
N ASP A 78 17.61 -6.64 -3.58
CA ASP A 78 18.76 -5.93 -4.15
C ASP A 78 19.19 -4.68 -3.35
N GLY A 79 18.50 -4.38 -2.25
CA GLY A 79 18.75 -3.18 -1.44
C GLY A 79 18.12 -1.91 -2.01
N SER A 80 17.36 -1.99 -3.10
CA SER A 80 16.61 -0.85 -3.64
C SER A 80 15.41 -0.49 -2.74
N LEU A 81 14.78 -1.48 -2.12
CA LEU A 81 13.63 -1.26 -1.25
C LEU A 81 14.02 -0.57 0.07
N PRO A 82 13.20 0.38 0.56
CA PRO A 82 13.42 1.00 1.86
C PRO A 82 13.24 -0.05 2.97
N GLY A 83 14.22 -0.15 3.88
CA GLY A 83 14.18 -1.15 4.95
C GLY A 83 14.57 -2.58 4.53
N ASP A 84 15.23 -2.75 3.39
CA ASP A 84 15.82 -4.03 2.96
C ASP A 84 17.08 -4.36 3.80
N PHE A 85 16.97 -5.43 4.60
CA PHE A 85 18.08 -6.03 5.36
C PHE A 85 18.34 -7.49 4.93
N GLY A 86 17.85 -7.91 3.76
CA GLY A 86 18.01 -9.29 3.27
C GLY A 86 17.23 -10.35 4.06
N PHE A 87 16.17 -9.96 4.79
CA PHE A 87 15.37 -10.88 5.61
C PHE A 87 14.18 -11.43 4.81
N ASP A 88 14.35 -12.62 4.24
CA ASP A 88 13.26 -13.45 3.72
C ASP A 88 13.68 -14.95 3.74
N PRO A 89 13.86 -15.54 4.93
CA PRO A 89 14.37 -16.91 5.03
C PRO A 89 13.41 -17.97 4.50
N LEU A 90 12.11 -17.66 4.41
CA LEU A 90 11.07 -18.56 3.90
C LEU A 90 10.74 -18.34 2.41
N GLY A 91 11.33 -17.32 1.77
CA GLY A 91 11.09 -17.02 0.36
C GLY A 91 9.66 -16.57 0.07
N LEU A 92 8.99 -15.90 1.02
CA LEU A 92 7.61 -15.43 0.88
C LEU A 92 7.46 -14.37 -0.20
N SER A 93 8.55 -13.70 -0.56
CA SER A 93 8.58 -12.65 -1.58
C SER A 93 9.52 -13.02 -2.74
N SER A 94 9.69 -14.32 -2.99
CA SER A 94 10.54 -14.83 -4.07
C SER A 94 10.07 -14.41 -5.46
N ASP A 95 8.74 -14.32 -5.66
CA ASP A 95 8.18 -13.82 -6.89
C ASP A 95 7.96 -12.28 -6.83
N PRO A 96 8.21 -11.54 -7.94
CA PRO A 96 8.13 -10.08 -7.94
C PRO A 96 6.73 -9.50 -7.70
N GLU A 97 5.66 -10.29 -7.87
CA GLU A 97 4.29 -9.85 -7.66
C GLU A 97 3.93 -9.91 -6.17
N SER A 98 4.21 -11.03 -5.51
CA SER A 98 4.12 -11.19 -4.06
C SER A 98 5.03 -10.19 -3.35
N LEU A 99 6.24 -9.93 -3.84
CA LEU A 99 7.09 -8.88 -3.26
C LEU A 99 6.40 -7.51 -3.31
N ARG A 100 5.82 -7.14 -4.46
CA ARG A 100 5.07 -5.88 -4.60
C ARG A 100 3.86 -5.82 -3.67
N TRP A 101 3.12 -6.90 -3.57
CA TRP A 101 1.98 -7.02 -2.66
C TRP A 101 2.40 -6.92 -1.19
N ASN A 102 3.42 -7.66 -0.79
CA ASN A 102 3.93 -7.72 0.57
C ASN A 102 4.52 -6.38 1.01
N VAL A 103 5.16 -5.61 0.11
CA VAL A 103 5.59 -4.23 0.41
C VAL A 103 4.40 -3.35 0.76
N GLN A 104 3.31 -3.42 -0.01
CA GLN A 104 2.10 -2.64 0.29
C GLN A 104 1.40 -3.10 1.56
N ALA A 105 1.37 -4.42 1.80
CA ALA A 105 0.84 -5.01 3.01
C ALA A 105 1.65 -4.55 4.23
N GLU A 106 2.98 -4.68 4.21
CA GLU A 106 3.87 -4.23 5.29
C GLU A 106 3.65 -2.75 5.59
N LEU A 107 3.56 -1.91 4.55
CA LEU A 107 3.38 -0.47 4.70
C LEU A 107 2.06 -0.11 5.40
N VAL A 108 0.93 -0.74 5.06
CA VAL A 108 -0.34 -0.48 5.77
C VAL A 108 -0.36 -1.05 7.18
N HIS A 109 0.21 -2.24 7.41
CA HIS A 109 0.33 -2.81 8.76
C HIS A 109 1.21 -1.92 9.64
N CYS A 110 2.32 -1.40 9.12
CA CYS A 110 3.17 -0.45 9.79
C CYS A 110 2.40 0.81 10.22
N ARG A 111 1.63 1.42 9.31
CA ARG A 111 0.86 2.64 9.59
C ARG A 111 -0.24 2.41 10.63
N TRP A 112 -1.02 1.35 10.47
CA TRP A 112 -2.05 0.98 11.44
C TRP A 112 -1.46 0.65 12.81
N ALA A 113 -0.35 -0.07 12.85
CA ALA A 113 0.32 -0.39 14.10
C ALA A 113 0.93 0.85 14.77
N MET A 114 1.47 1.82 14.02
CA MET A 114 1.95 3.07 14.60
C MET A 114 0.80 3.87 15.23
N LEU A 115 -0.35 3.95 14.55
CA LEU A 115 -1.55 4.60 15.11
C LEU A 115 -2.07 3.84 16.34
N GLY A 116 -2.11 2.51 16.29
CA GLY A 116 -2.52 1.65 17.41
C GLY A 116 -1.59 1.76 18.61
N ALA A 117 -0.27 1.70 18.40
CA ALA A 117 0.72 1.87 19.46
C ALA A 117 0.58 3.24 20.12
N ALA A 118 0.49 4.32 19.33
CA ALA A 118 0.25 5.65 19.88
C ALA A 118 -1.08 5.73 20.66
N GLY A 119 -2.16 5.15 20.13
CA GLY A 119 -3.48 5.12 20.75
C GLY A 119 -3.58 4.25 22.02
N ILE A 120 -2.67 3.30 22.21
CA ILE A 120 -2.57 2.49 23.43
C ILE A 120 -1.67 3.19 24.46
N PHE A 121 -0.40 3.42 24.10
CA PHE A 121 0.61 3.85 25.07
C PHE A 121 0.43 5.30 25.52
N ILE A 122 -0.01 6.22 24.65
CA ILE A 122 -0.15 7.63 25.01
C ILE A 122 -1.30 7.85 26.01
N PRO A 123 -2.55 7.42 25.75
CA PRO A 123 -3.65 7.65 26.69
C PRO A 123 -3.44 6.92 28.03
N GLU A 124 -2.86 5.72 27.99
CA GLU A 124 -2.58 4.98 29.22
C GLU A 124 -1.51 5.67 30.07
N PHE A 125 -0.42 6.14 29.45
CA PHE A 125 0.61 6.90 30.15
C PHE A 125 0.05 8.19 30.75
N LEU A 126 -0.72 8.95 29.94
CA LEU A 126 -1.35 10.20 30.38
C LEU A 126 -2.38 9.97 31.50
N THR A 127 -3.06 8.83 31.50
CA THR A 127 -3.99 8.44 32.57
C THR A 127 -3.24 8.11 33.86
N LYS A 128 -2.10 7.43 33.76
CA LYS A 128 -1.28 7.09 34.94
C LYS A 128 -0.65 8.32 35.62
N ILE A 129 -0.31 9.36 34.86
CA ILE A 129 0.18 10.63 35.42
C ILE A 129 -0.94 11.60 35.84
N GLY A 130 -2.21 11.20 35.69
CA GLY A 130 -3.38 11.99 36.12
C GLY A 130 -3.78 13.15 35.20
N VAL A 131 -3.29 13.18 33.95
CA VAL A 131 -3.69 14.19 32.95
C VAL A 131 -5.00 13.81 32.27
N LEU A 132 -5.19 12.52 32.00
CA LEU A 132 -6.41 11.96 31.41
C LEU A 132 -7.06 10.96 32.36
N ASN A 133 -8.30 10.57 32.05
CA ASN A 133 -9.07 9.54 32.75
C ASN A 133 -9.60 8.49 31.78
N THR A 134 -8.82 8.15 30.75
CA THR A 134 -9.25 7.19 29.73
C THR A 134 -9.25 5.76 30.28
N PRO A 135 -10.23 4.92 29.91
CA PRO A 135 -10.28 3.51 30.29
C PRO A 135 -9.12 2.72 29.67
N SER A 136 -8.91 1.49 30.15
CA SER A 136 -7.96 0.56 29.51
C SER A 136 -8.31 0.37 28.04
N TRP A 137 -7.30 0.44 27.18
CA TRP A 137 -7.45 0.25 25.74
C TRP A 137 -8.09 -1.11 25.39
N TYR A 138 -7.82 -2.14 26.20
CA TYR A 138 -8.30 -3.51 25.97
C TYR A 138 -9.81 -3.65 26.18
N THR A 139 -10.35 -2.97 27.20
CA THR A 139 -11.79 -3.01 27.54
C THR A 139 -12.56 -1.85 26.92
N ALA A 140 -11.90 -0.95 26.17
CA ALA A 140 -12.54 0.22 25.59
C ALA A 140 -13.68 -0.14 24.60
N GLY A 141 -13.61 -1.30 23.95
CA GLY A 141 -14.65 -1.76 23.02
C GLY A 141 -15.95 -2.23 23.70
N GLU A 142 -15.93 -2.51 24.99
CA GLU A 142 -17.09 -3.01 25.76
C GLU A 142 -17.93 -1.87 26.35
N LEU A 143 -17.43 -0.63 26.26
CA LEU A 143 -18.08 0.53 26.85
C LEU A 143 -19.27 1.00 25.99
N GLU A 144 -20.21 1.66 26.66
CA GLU A 144 -21.33 2.30 26.00
C GLU A 144 -20.91 3.66 25.42
N TYR A 145 -21.22 3.86 24.14
CA TYR A 145 -21.01 5.10 23.43
C TYR A 145 -22.36 5.77 23.14
N PHE A 146 -22.33 6.90 22.42
CA PHE A 146 -23.55 7.62 22.03
C PHE A 146 -24.50 6.80 21.14
N THR A 147 -24.00 5.73 20.51
CA THR A 147 -24.75 4.77 19.71
C THR A 147 -24.15 3.38 19.91
N ASP A 148 -24.87 2.35 19.48
CA ASP A 148 -24.41 0.96 19.49
C ASP A 148 -23.13 0.77 18.67
N THR A 149 -22.24 -0.10 19.15
CA THR A 149 -20.95 -0.41 18.51
C THR A 149 -21.13 -1.02 17.12
N THR A 150 -22.25 -1.70 16.86
CA THR A 150 -22.58 -2.25 15.54
C THR A 150 -22.82 -1.15 14.50
N THR A 151 -23.53 -0.07 14.85
CA THR A 151 -23.72 1.09 13.97
C THR A 151 -22.39 1.78 13.69
N LEU A 152 -21.55 1.97 14.71
CA LEU A 152 -20.20 2.52 14.52
C LEU A 152 -19.37 1.66 13.56
N PHE A 153 -19.42 0.34 13.71
CA PHE A 153 -18.72 -0.60 12.84
C PHE A 153 -19.22 -0.55 11.39
N VAL A 154 -20.53 -0.45 11.16
CA VAL A 154 -21.08 -0.32 9.79
C VAL A 154 -20.65 0.98 9.14
N VAL A 155 -20.65 2.09 9.90
CA VAL A 155 -20.13 3.37 9.43
C VAL A 155 -18.65 3.23 9.07
N GLU A 156 -17.84 2.65 9.95
CA GLU A 156 -16.42 2.39 9.69
C GLU A 156 -16.21 1.58 8.41
N LEU A 157 -16.93 0.47 8.22
CA LEU A 157 -16.85 -0.36 7.01
C LEU A 157 -17.16 0.43 5.74
N PHE A 158 -18.11 1.36 5.78
CA PHE A 158 -18.44 2.18 4.62
C PHE A 158 -17.32 3.17 4.28
N PHE A 159 -16.84 3.93 5.26
CA PHE A 159 -15.82 4.96 5.05
C PHE A 159 -14.44 4.35 4.74
N ILE A 160 -14.01 3.38 5.52
CA ILE A 160 -12.74 2.66 5.30
C ILE A 160 -12.85 1.80 4.05
N GLY A 161 -13.99 1.17 3.79
CA GLY A 161 -14.23 0.39 2.56
C GLY A 161 -14.09 1.23 1.29
N TRP A 162 -14.58 2.47 1.28
CA TRP A 162 -14.35 3.39 0.16
C TRP A 162 -12.86 3.74 0.00
N ALA A 163 -12.18 4.10 1.09
CA ALA A 163 -10.77 4.46 1.06
C ALA A 163 -9.90 3.28 0.58
N GLU A 164 -10.10 2.10 1.14
CA GLU A 164 -9.41 0.86 0.80
C GLU A 164 -9.77 0.39 -0.62
N GLY A 165 -11.01 0.57 -1.06
CA GLY A 165 -11.42 0.28 -2.43
C GLY A 165 -10.66 1.11 -3.46
N ARG A 166 -10.45 2.40 -3.18
CA ARG A 166 -9.61 3.26 -4.03
C ARG A 166 -8.12 2.89 -3.95
N ARG A 167 -7.61 2.60 -2.75
CA ARG A 167 -6.23 2.14 -2.55
C ARG A 167 -5.96 0.83 -3.32
N TRP A 168 -6.89 -0.11 -3.25
CA TRP A 168 -6.85 -1.37 -3.98
C TRP A 168 -6.80 -1.17 -5.50
N ALA A 169 -7.63 -0.26 -6.02
CA ALA A 169 -7.59 0.11 -7.43
C ALA A 169 -6.24 0.73 -7.86
N ASP A 170 -5.58 1.51 -6.99
CA ASP A 170 -4.22 2.00 -7.24
C ASP A 170 -3.18 0.88 -7.28
N ILE A 171 -3.27 -0.11 -6.39
CA ILE A 171 -2.35 -1.25 -6.35
C ILE A 171 -2.44 -2.09 -7.63
N ILE A 172 -3.66 -2.37 -8.09
CA ILE A 172 -3.87 -3.14 -9.34
C ILE A 172 -3.49 -2.30 -10.56
N LYS A 173 -3.92 -1.04 -10.60
CA LYS A 173 -3.70 -0.14 -11.73
C LYS A 173 -3.19 1.21 -11.23
N PRO A 174 -1.86 1.37 -11.12
CA PRO A 174 -1.25 2.59 -10.61
C PRO A 174 -1.71 3.83 -11.38
N GLY A 175 -2.12 4.85 -10.64
CA GLY A 175 -2.56 6.14 -11.19
C GLY A 175 -4.00 6.18 -11.69
N SER A 176 -4.75 5.08 -11.60
CA SER A 176 -6.17 5.04 -11.98
C SER A 176 -7.08 5.89 -11.06
N VAL A 177 -6.64 6.17 -9.83
CA VAL A 177 -7.44 6.84 -8.79
C VAL A 177 -6.92 8.22 -8.39
N ASN A 178 -5.96 8.78 -9.14
CA ASN A 178 -5.30 10.05 -8.80
C ASN A 178 -6.17 11.30 -8.98
N THR A 179 -7.34 11.18 -9.61
CA THR A 179 -8.30 12.28 -9.79
C THR A 179 -9.49 12.10 -8.85
N ASP A 180 -9.87 13.18 -8.18
CA ASP A 180 -11.11 13.24 -7.41
C ASP A 180 -12.32 13.07 -8.35
N PRO A 181 -13.24 12.13 -8.07
CA PRO A 181 -14.40 11.87 -8.92
C PRO A 181 -15.41 13.02 -8.97
N ILE A 182 -15.44 13.91 -7.97
CA ILE A 182 -16.38 15.03 -7.88
C ILE A 182 -15.72 16.31 -8.40
N PHE A 183 -14.47 16.55 -8.00
CA PHE A 183 -13.73 17.78 -8.35
C PHE A 183 -12.44 17.48 -9.11
N PRO A 184 -12.47 17.40 -10.46
CA PRO A 184 -11.32 16.99 -11.28
C PRO A 184 -10.05 17.86 -11.16
N ASN A 185 -10.19 19.06 -10.59
CA ASN A 185 -9.08 19.97 -10.32
C ASN A 185 -8.19 19.46 -9.17
N ASN A 186 -8.76 18.70 -8.24
CA ASN A 186 -8.02 18.09 -7.14
C ASN A 186 -7.40 16.79 -7.61
N LYS A 187 -6.06 16.71 -7.49
CA LYS A 187 -5.28 15.54 -7.94
C LYS A 187 -4.25 15.15 -6.91
N LEU A 188 -3.93 13.86 -6.89
CA LEU A 188 -2.83 13.30 -6.15
C LEU A 188 -1.53 13.46 -6.96
N THR A 189 -0.43 13.75 -6.27
CA THR A 189 0.89 13.98 -6.87
C THR A 189 1.85 12.80 -6.71
N GLY A 190 1.42 11.74 -6.01
CA GLY A 190 2.22 10.54 -5.79
C GLY A 190 2.62 9.84 -7.09
N THR A 191 3.89 9.47 -7.19
CA THR A 191 4.44 8.70 -8.31
C THR A 191 4.45 7.20 -8.04
N ASP A 192 4.65 6.82 -6.77
CA ASP A 192 4.87 5.45 -6.34
C ASP A 192 3.66 4.95 -5.56
N VAL A 193 3.21 3.74 -5.86
CA VAL A 193 2.11 3.08 -5.15
C VAL A 193 2.45 2.97 -3.65
N GLY A 194 1.49 3.31 -2.79
CA GLY A 194 1.65 3.35 -1.33
C GLY A 194 2.05 4.73 -0.78
N TYR A 195 2.44 5.66 -1.65
CA TYR A 195 2.79 7.05 -1.33
C TYR A 195 1.95 8.02 -2.15
N PRO A 196 0.66 8.22 -1.79
CA PRO A 196 -0.30 8.95 -2.64
C PRO A 196 0.02 10.45 -2.81
N GLY A 197 0.74 11.06 -1.86
CA GLY A 197 1.08 12.48 -1.92
C GLY A 197 -0.15 13.39 -2.06
N GLY A 198 0.00 14.49 -2.80
CA GLY A 198 -1.05 15.49 -2.96
C GLY A 198 -1.36 16.26 -1.68
N LEU A 199 -2.24 17.24 -1.78
CA LEU A 199 -2.54 18.14 -0.66
C LEU A 199 -3.16 17.41 0.56
N TRP A 200 -3.87 16.31 0.34
CA TRP A 200 -4.53 15.57 1.42
C TRP A 200 -3.59 14.70 2.24
N PHE A 201 -2.63 14.03 1.61
CA PHE A 201 -1.74 13.08 2.28
C PHE A 201 -0.32 13.61 2.51
N ASP A 202 0.07 14.68 1.79
CA ASP A 202 1.35 15.36 1.95
C ASP A 202 1.18 16.89 1.82
N PRO A 203 0.46 17.54 2.74
CA PRO A 203 0.26 19.00 2.69
C PRO A 203 1.56 19.80 2.84
N LEU A 204 2.59 19.21 3.45
CA LEU A 204 3.89 19.84 3.66
C LEU A 204 4.88 19.59 2.52
N GLY A 205 4.53 18.74 1.55
CA GLY A 205 5.37 18.41 0.40
C GLY A 205 6.64 17.64 0.75
N TRP A 206 6.69 16.94 1.89
CA TRP A 206 7.89 16.22 2.35
C TRP A 206 8.06 14.85 1.66
N GLY A 207 7.00 14.34 1.03
CA GLY A 207 7.00 13.11 0.25
C GLY A 207 7.50 13.28 -1.18
N SER A 208 7.87 14.50 -1.58
CA SER A 208 8.48 14.82 -2.87
C SER A 208 9.89 15.39 -2.65
N GLY A 209 10.92 14.75 -3.21
CA GLY A 209 12.30 15.17 -2.98
C GLY A 209 13.34 14.30 -3.68
N SER A 210 14.59 14.40 -3.26
CA SER A 210 15.66 13.56 -3.81
C SER A 210 15.43 12.08 -3.47
N PRO A 211 15.79 11.14 -4.36
CA PRO A 211 15.55 9.71 -4.11
C PRO A 211 16.23 9.20 -2.84
N GLU A 212 17.39 9.74 -2.45
CA GLU A 212 18.11 9.36 -1.23
C GLU A 212 17.33 9.78 0.02
N LYS A 213 16.80 11.01 0.03
CA LYS A 213 15.97 11.50 1.14
C LYS A 213 14.67 10.71 1.26
N LEU A 214 14.05 10.37 0.13
CA LEU A 214 12.86 9.52 0.11
C LEU A 214 13.18 8.11 0.63
N LYS A 215 14.30 7.51 0.22
CA LYS A 215 14.75 6.21 0.73
C LYS A 215 14.98 6.27 2.24
N GLU A 216 15.61 7.33 2.75
CA GLU A 216 15.82 7.53 4.19
C GLU A 216 14.51 7.66 4.96
N LEU A 217 13.60 8.53 4.54
CA LEU A 217 12.32 8.77 5.22
C LEU A 217 11.42 7.52 5.21
N ARG A 218 11.32 6.85 4.06
CA ARG A 218 10.57 5.58 3.94
C ARG A 218 11.19 4.48 4.79
N THR A 219 12.52 4.43 4.89
CA THR A 219 13.21 3.48 5.79
C THR A 219 12.89 3.79 7.26
N LYS A 220 12.81 5.07 7.65
CA LYS A 220 12.38 5.47 9.01
C LYS A 220 10.93 5.05 9.26
N GLU A 221 10.04 5.28 8.30
CA GLU A 221 8.63 4.87 8.40
C GLU A 221 8.49 3.36 8.64
N ILE A 222 9.12 2.53 7.80
CA ILE A 222 9.05 1.07 7.92
C ILE A 222 9.69 0.57 9.22
N LYS A 223 10.82 1.15 9.65
CA LYS A 223 11.46 0.75 10.93
C LYS A 223 10.57 1.07 12.14
N ASN A 224 9.98 2.26 12.19
CA ASN A 224 9.04 2.62 13.25
C ASN A 224 7.78 1.76 13.19
N GLY A 225 7.31 1.45 11.98
CA GLY A 225 6.19 0.54 11.75
C GLY A 225 6.43 -0.88 12.26
N ARG A 226 7.59 -1.47 11.95
CA ARG A 226 8.00 -2.79 12.45
C ARG A 226 8.07 -2.81 13.99
N LEU A 227 8.67 -1.78 14.58
CA LEU A 227 8.69 -1.61 16.04
C LEU A 227 7.27 -1.52 16.61
N ALA A 228 6.41 -0.74 15.97
CA ALA A 228 5.03 -0.55 16.41
C ALA A 228 4.20 -1.84 16.32
N MET A 229 4.36 -2.65 15.26
CA MET A 229 3.71 -3.96 15.15
C MET A 229 4.08 -4.87 16.31
N LEU A 230 5.37 -4.94 16.65
CA LEU A 230 5.84 -5.70 17.82
C LEU A 230 5.31 -5.12 19.13
N ALA A 231 5.24 -3.78 19.25
CA ALA A 231 4.76 -3.12 20.45
C ALA A 231 3.26 -3.35 20.69
N VAL A 232 2.42 -3.28 19.65
CA VAL A 232 0.97 -3.55 19.76
C VAL A 232 0.72 -5.02 20.15
N MET A 233 1.40 -5.96 19.49
CA MET A 233 1.30 -7.38 19.87
C MET A 233 1.84 -7.61 21.29
N GLY A 234 2.94 -6.94 21.65
CA GLY A 234 3.51 -6.97 22.99
C GLY A 234 2.51 -6.52 24.06
N ALA A 235 1.86 -5.37 23.86
CA ALA A 235 0.83 -4.87 24.76
C ALA A 235 -0.35 -5.84 24.88
N TRP A 236 -0.80 -6.44 23.77
CA TRP A 236 -1.86 -7.44 23.79
C TRP A 236 -1.49 -8.65 24.62
N PHE A 237 -0.36 -9.30 24.33
CA PHE A 237 0.07 -10.45 25.12
C PHE A 237 0.31 -10.07 26.58
N GLN A 238 0.98 -8.94 26.86
CA GLN A 238 1.18 -8.48 28.23
C GLN A 238 -0.13 -8.32 28.99
N HIS A 239 -1.17 -7.74 28.40
CA HIS A 239 -2.47 -7.62 29.06
C HIS A 239 -3.09 -9.02 29.31
N ILE A 240 -2.99 -9.96 28.37
CA ILE A 240 -3.50 -11.33 28.56
C ILE A 240 -2.82 -12.01 29.76
N TYR A 241 -1.50 -11.90 29.88
CA TYR A 241 -0.75 -12.59 30.92
C TYR A 241 -0.80 -11.89 32.28
N THR A 242 -0.66 -10.57 32.30
CA THR A 242 -0.52 -9.79 33.55
C THR A 242 -1.85 -9.26 34.08
N GLY A 243 -2.87 -9.15 33.22
CA GLY A 243 -4.15 -8.54 33.56
C GLY A 243 -4.10 -7.03 33.80
N THR A 244 -2.97 -6.38 33.52
CA THR A 244 -2.78 -4.93 33.71
C THR A 244 -2.30 -4.26 32.43
N GLY A 245 -2.34 -2.93 32.42
CA GLY A 245 -1.93 -2.14 31.26
C GLY A 245 -0.41 -2.18 31.02
N PRO A 246 0.06 -2.02 29.76
CA PRO A 246 1.48 -1.93 29.44
C PRO A 246 2.30 -0.95 30.28
N ILE A 247 1.73 0.18 30.73
CA ILE A 247 2.47 1.16 31.53
C ILE A 247 2.69 0.66 32.97
N ASP A 248 1.73 -0.08 33.52
CA ASP A 248 1.91 -0.74 34.82
C ASP A 248 2.99 -1.81 34.74
N ASN A 249 2.98 -2.61 33.67
CA ASN A 249 4.02 -3.61 33.40
C ASN A 249 5.40 -2.98 33.26
N LEU A 250 5.50 -1.81 32.61
CA LEU A 250 6.74 -1.06 32.54
C LEU A 250 7.22 -0.63 33.93
N PHE A 251 6.36 -0.06 34.77
CA PHE A 251 6.75 0.37 36.11
C PHE A 251 7.09 -0.80 37.04
N ALA A 252 6.35 -1.91 36.95
CA ALA A 252 6.66 -3.13 37.69
C ALA A 252 8.05 -3.67 37.32
N HIS A 253 8.35 -3.76 36.02
CA HIS A 253 9.65 -4.21 35.54
C HIS A 253 10.79 -3.25 35.93
N LEU A 254 10.55 -1.92 35.88
CA LEU A 254 11.56 -0.94 36.29
C LEU A 254 11.81 -0.94 37.80
N ALA A 255 10.82 -1.30 38.62
CA ALA A 255 10.97 -1.39 40.07
C ALA A 255 11.84 -2.59 40.48
N ASP A 256 11.68 -3.73 39.81
CA ASP A 256 12.49 -4.94 40.06
C ASP A 256 12.71 -5.77 38.78
N PRO A 257 13.69 -5.41 37.94
CA PRO A 257 13.90 -6.06 36.66
C PRO A 257 14.44 -7.51 36.79
N GLY A 258 14.93 -7.89 37.97
CA GLY A 258 15.45 -9.23 38.24
C GLY A 258 14.34 -10.26 38.48
N HIS A 259 13.19 -9.82 39.03
CA HIS A 259 12.09 -10.72 39.39
C HIS A 259 10.81 -10.41 38.61
N ALA A 260 10.43 -9.14 38.45
CA ALA A 260 9.23 -8.71 37.74
C ALA A 260 9.41 -8.83 36.21
N THR A 261 9.31 -10.05 35.72
CA THR A 261 9.52 -10.43 34.31
C THR A 261 8.38 -11.33 33.83
N ILE A 262 8.56 -12.01 32.69
CA ILE A 262 7.63 -13.03 32.21
C ILE A 262 7.47 -14.23 33.18
N PHE A 263 8.41 -14.44 34.10
CA PHE A 263 8.40 -15.57 35.05
C PHE A 263 7.82 -15.22 36.43
N ALA A 264 7.32 -13.99 36.60
CA ALA A 264 6.72 -13.52 37.85
C ALA A 264 5.31 -14.07 38.08
#